data_AF-A0AAD8Y120-F1
#
_entry.id   AF-A0AAD8Y120-F1
#
_cell.length_a   1.000
_cell.length_b   1.000
_cell.length_c   1.000
_cell.angle_alpha   90.00
_cell.angle_beta   90.00
_cell.angle_gamma   90.00
#
_symmetry.space_group_name_H-M   'P 1'
#
loop_
_entity.id
_entity.type
_entity.pdbx_description
1 polymer ?
#
loop_
_entity_poly.entity_id
_entity_poly.type
_entity_poly.pdbx_seq_one_letter_code
_entity_poly.pdbx_strand_id
1 'polypeptide(L)'
;MIPSPVFVKYDSALFDAIHRDVPTFLPQEDHKEAITWILSIAGAITLFHLVLLQMVKVWQGSKETTHATWKASYQLTNLLVNLILGCVGIYYQLFKIKSDEAILDRIVGNEHMMLFSAGQVGYQLWALPIGIIFVGETKSMIIHHVAVICVGSVTAFISSGFRYFTPYFYGVIEISSVPLSVMNSFKNNPDWIEKYPGAYKNVRLVFGITFLLVRVILWTPIYWNFVSLASMLLYSSDVVSTQIILSIFILASLVLTILQYFWASKIVGALVKGGPKKKKQAKKVD
;
A
#
# COMPACT_ATOMS: atom_id res chain seq x y z
N MET A 1 -11.01 5.50 -11.65
CA MET A 1 -11.85 5.04 -12.78
C MET A 1 -11.93 3.53 -12.67
N ILE A 2 -13.12 2.91 -12.69
CA ILE A 2 -13.23 1.44 -12.65
C ILE A 2 -12.97 0.91 -14.07
N PRO A 3 -12.11 -0.11 -14.27
CA PRO A 3 -11.85 -0.68 -15.59
C PRO A 3 -13.12 -1.21 -16.24
N SER A 4 -13.27 -1.00 -17.55
CA SER A 4 -14.39 -1.49 -18.36
C SER A 4 -13.87 -2.35 -19.52
N PRO A 5 -14.31 -3.61 -19.69
CA PRO A 5 -15.23 -4.32 -18.80
C PRO A 5 -14.55 -4.70 -17.47
N VAL A 6 -15.33 -4.75 -16.39
CA VAL A 6 -14.87 -5.27 -15.08
C VAL A 6 -14.62 -6.77 -15.17
N PHE A 7 -15.52 -7.49 -15.84
CA PHE A 7 -15.41 -8.92 -16.13
C PHE A 7 -14.82 -9.10 -17.52
N VAL A 8 -13.56 -9.50 -17.56
CA VAL A 8 -12.86 -9.76 -18.82
C VAL A 8 -13.20 -11.18 -19.30
N LYS A 9 -13.43 -11.34 -20.59
CA LYS A 9 -13.57 -12.66 -21.21
C LYS A 9 -12.20 -13.18 -21.62
N TYR A 10 -11.98 -14.48 -21.46
CA TYR A 10 -10.76 -15.11 -21.93
C TYR A 10 -10.66 -15.03 -23.46
N ASP A 11 -9.51 -14.61 -23.96
CA ASP A 11 -9.19 -14.50 -25.39
C ASP A 11 -7.89 -15.28 -25.63
N SER A 12 -8.00 -16.52 -26.09
CA SER A 12 -6.83 -17.39 -26.28
C SER A 12 -5.82 -16.79 -27.23
N ALA A 13 -6.26 -16.18 -28.33
CA ALA A 13 -5.35 -15.61 -29.33
C ALA A 13 -4.52 -14.47 -28.76
N LEU A 14 -5.12 -13.62 -27.92
CA LEU A 14 -4.40 -12.56 -27.22
C LEU A 14 -3.37 -13.12 -26.24
N PHE A 15 -3.74 -14.08 -25.38
CA PHE A 15 -2.82 -14.64 -24.39
C PHE A 15 -1.68 -15.42 -25.05
N ASP A 16 -1.97 -16.18 -26.12
CA ASP A 16 -0.96 -16.87 -26.94
C ASP A 16 0.02 -15.87 -27.56
N ALA A 17 -0.47 -14.71 -28.04
CA ALA A 17 0.38 -13.66 -28.56
C ALA A 17 1.27 -13.04 -27.47
N ILE A 18 0.75 -12.81 -26.26
CA ILE A 18 1.56 -12.31 -25.14
C ILE A 18 2.69 -13.29 -24.82
N HIS A 19 2.42 -14.60 -24.71
CA HIS A 19 3.45 -15.59 -24.38
C HIS A 19 4.52 -15.72 -25.46
N ARG A 20 4.13 -15.57 -26.73
CA ARG A 20 5.05 -15.66 -27.87
C ARG A 20 5.92 -14.41 -28.02
N ASP A 21 5.31 -13.23 -27.86
CA ASP A 21 5.90 -11.97 -28.31
C ASP A 21 6.44 -11.11 -27.15
N VAL A 22 6.03 -11.38 -25.90
CA VAL A 22 6.43 -10.58 -24.72
C VAL A 22 7.39 -11.39 -23.84
N PRO A 23 8.64 -10.93 -23.63
CA PRO A 23 9.56 -11.61 -22.74
C PRO A 23 9.06 -11.56 -21.29
N THR A 24 9.32 -12.60 -20.48
CA THR A 24 8.92 -12.62 -19.06
C THR A 24 9.47 -11.42 -18.30
N PHE A 25 10.77 -11.16 -18.45
CA PHE A 25 11.46 -10.07 -17.76
C PHE A 25 11.56 -8.85 -18.66
N LEU A 26 11.50 -7.67 -18.04
CA LEU A 26 11.88 -6.44 -18.72
C LEU A 26 13.33 -6.49 -19.21
N PRO A 27 13.68 -5.66 -20.21
CA PRO A 27 15.06 -5.39 -20.59
C PRO A 27 15.97 -5.04 -19.40
N GLN A 28 17.25 -5.40 -19.51
CA GLN A 28 18.24 -5.18 -18.44
C GLN A 28 18.41 -3.69 -18.08
N GLU A 29 18.27 -2.78 -19.04
CA GLU A 29 18.37 -1.35 -18.76
C GLU A 29 17.23 -0.85 -17.86
N ASP A 30 16.00 -1.34 -18.10
CA ASP A 30 14.85 -1.02 -17.25
C ASP A 30 15.01 -1.60 -15.85
N HIS A 31 15.69 -2.75 -15.70
CA HIS A 31 16.02 -3.31 -14.38
C HIS A 31 16.97 -2.39 -13.62
N LYS A 32 18.04 -1.91 -14.28
CA LYS A 32 18.99 -0.97 -13.66
C LYS A 32 18.30 0.31 -13.26
N GLU A 33 17.43 0.84 -14.12
CA GLU A 33 16.64 2.03 -13.81
C GLU A 33 15.72 1.78 -12.60
N ALA A 34 14.95 0.70 -12.59
CA ALA A 34 14.07 0.35 -11.48
C ALA A 34 14.84 0.19 -10.16
N ILE A 35 15.98 -0.51 -10.16
CA ILE A 35 16.86 -0.65 -8.98
C ILE A 35 17.34 0.72 -8.52
N THR A 36 17.80 1.56 -9.43
CA THR A 36 18.29 2.91 -9.12
C THR A 36 17.20 3.76 -8.47
N TRP A 37 15.98 3.74 -9.01
CA TRP A 37 14.83 4.44 -8.41
C TRP A 37 14.47 3.90 -7.03
N ILE A 38 14.40 2.57 -6.88
CA ILE A 38 14.08 1.92 -5.59
C ILE A 38 15.08 2.34 -4.52
N LEU A 39 16.38 2.25 -4.80
CA LEU A 39 17.43 2.59 -3.85
C LEU A 39 17.47 4.10 -3.57
N SER A 40 17.26 4.94 -4.59
CA SER A 40 17.22 6.40 -4.43
C SER A 40 16.05 6.83 -3.56
N ILE A 41 14.87 6.24 -3.75
CA ILE A 41 13.68 6.51 -2.94
C ILE A 41 13.88 6.03 -1.51
N ALA A 42 14.39 4.81 -1.30
CA ALA A 42 14.70 4.29 0.03
C ALA A 42 15.72 5.18 0.77
N GLY A 43 16.77 5.61 0.08
CA GLY A 43 17.78 6.52 0.62
C GLY A 43 17.20 7.89 0.96
N ALA A 44 16.41 8.48 0.06
CA ALA A 44 15.75 9.77 0.28
C ALA A 44 14.79 9.73 1.47
N ILE A 45 13.96 8.69 1.58
CA ILE A 45 13.05 8.51 2.73
C ILE A 45 13.86 8.32 4.02
N THR A 46 14.98 7.59 3.98
CA THR A 46 15.85 7.42 5.14
C THR A 46 16.41 8.76 5.63
N LEU A 47 16.99 9.57 4.72
CA LEU A 47 17.51 10.88 5.06
C LEU A 47 16.41 11.80 5.61
N PHE A 48 15.25 11.80 4.96
CA PHE A 48 14.10 12.56 5.40
C PHE A 48 13.61 12.14 6.79
N HIS A 49 13.54 10.83 7.05
CA HIS A 49 13.18 10.27 8.35
C HIS A 49 14.14 10.72 9.45
N LEU A 50 15.45 10.73 9.18
CA LEU A 50 16.45 11.18 10.15
C LEU A 50 16.29 12.67 10.50
N VAL A 51 15.94 13.51 9.53
CA VAL A 51 15.60 14.92 9.79
C VAL A 51 14.36 15.02 10.69
N LEU A 52 13.29 14.29 10.36
CA LEU A 52 12.07 14.26 11.18
C LEU A 52 12.31 13.72 12.59
N LEU A 53 13.21 12.73 12.74
CA LEU A 53 13.63 12.21 14.03
C LEU A 53 14.26 13.30 14.90
N GLN A 54 15.16 14.11 14.35
CA GLN A 54 15.75 15.24 15.07
C GLN A 54 14.69 16.30 15.42
N MET A 55 13.78 16.61 14.50
CA MET A 55 12.69 17.57 14.76
C MET A 55 11.79 17.11 15.92
N VAL A 56 11.37 15.83 15.90
CA VAL A 56 10.55 15.25 16.99
C VAL A 56 11.31 15.27 18.31
N LYS A 57 12.60 14.95 18.30
CA LYS A 57 13.44 14.97 19.50
C LYS A 57 13.52 16.38 20.12
N VAL A 58 13.75 17.40 19.30
CA VAL A 58 13.76 18.81 19.73
C VAL A 58 12.39 19.22 20.26
N TRP A 59 11.31 18.86 19.57
CA TRP A 59 9.94 19.18 19.99
C TRP A 59 9.55 18.52 21.32
N GLN A 60 10.02 17.29 21.57
CA GLN A 60 9.83 16.59 22.84
C GLN A 60 10.74 17.10 23.96
N GLY A 61 11.70 18.00 23.67
CA GLY A 61 12.70 18.45 24.63
C GLY A 61 13.64 17.33 25.13
N SER A 62 13.73 16.22 24.40
CA SER A 62 14.51 15.05 24.83
C SER A 62 15.96 15.16 24.36
N LYS A 63 16.91 14.86 25.26
CA LYS A 63 18.33 14.74 24.91
C LYS A 63 18.67 13.39 24.27
N GLU A 64 17.85 12.37 24.50
CA GLU A 64 18.06 11.01 24.01
C GLU A 64 16.94 10.57 23.05
N THR A 65 17.29 9.68 22.13
CA THR A 65 16.31 9.10 21.20
C THR A 65 15.62 7.92 21.88
N THR A 66 14.39 8.15 22.34
CA THR A 66 13.60 7.11 22.99
C THR A 66 12.80 6.29 21.97
N HIS A 67 12.25 5.15 22.40
CA HIS A 67 11.30 4.37 21.59
C HIS A 67 10.10 5.22 21.13
N ALA A 68 9.60 6.11 21.98
CA ALA A 68 8.52 7.03 21.64
C ALA A 68 8.93 8.03 20.55
N THR A 69 10.18 8.53 20.59
CA THR A 69 10.74 9.43 19.58
C THR A 69 10.85 8.74 18.21
N TRP A 70 11.33 7.49 18.17
CA TRP A 70 11.37 6.66 16.97
C TRP A 70 9.97 6.42 16.40
N LYS A 71 9.03 6.00 17.26
CA LYS A 71 7.65 5.73 16.84
C LYS A 71 6.95 6.97 16.28
N ALA A 72 7.13 8.13 16.90
CA ALA A 72 6.52 9.37 16.45
C ALA A 72 7.10 9.85 15.10
N SER A 73 8.42 9.85 14.94
CA SER A 73 9.07 10.21 13.68
C SER A 73 8.76 9.23 12.55
N TYR A 74 8.69 7.93 12.85
CA TYR A 74 8.26 6.89 11.90
C TYR A 74 6.83 7.13 11.42
N GLN A 75 5.89 7.41 12.33
CA GLN A 75 4.51 7.74 11.96
C GLN A 75 4.40 9.02 11.12
N LEU A 76 5.18 10.05 11.44
CA LEU A 76 5.23 11.29 10.66
C LEU A 76 5.79 11.04 9.25
N THR A 77 6.82 10.21 9.15
CA THR A 77 7.40 9.82 7.85
C THR A 77 6.37 9.06 7.01
N ASN A 78 5.73 8.04 7.59
CA ASN A 78 4.65 7.29 6.93
C ASN A 78 3.50 8.19 6.49
N LEU A 79 3.08 9.15 7.33
CA LEU A 79 2.03 10.11 6.99
C LEU A 79 2.40 10.89 5.72
N LEU A 80 3.60 11.44 5.65
CA LEU A 80 4.01 12.30 4.55
C LEU A 80 4.25 11.50 3.26
N VAL A 81 4.91 10.34 3.35
CA VAL A 81 5.12 9.46 2.20
C VAL A 81 3.78 8.97 1.63
N ASN A 82 2.87 8.49 2.48
CA ASN A 82 1.56 8.01 2.02
C ASN A 82 0.67 9.14 1.50
N LEU A 83 0.81 10.37 2.02
CA LEU A 83 0.12 11.52 1.47
C LEU A 83 0.62 11.85 0.06
N ILE A 84 1.94 11.85 -0.16
CA ILE A 84 2.54 12.09 -1.48
C ILE A 84 2.10 11.01 -2.47
N LEU A 85 2.26 9.73 -2.11
CA LEU A 85 1.85 8.61 -2.95
C LEU A 85 0.34 8.63 -3.23
N GLY A 86 -0.48 8.96 -2.22
CA GLY A 86 -1.92 9.14 -2.34
C GLY A 86 -2.31 10.22 -3.34
N CYS A 87 -1.73 11.41 -3.20
CA CYS A 87 -2.00 12.54 -4.10
C CYS A 87 -1.55 12.25 -5.53
N VAL A 88 -0.34 11.73 -5.72
CA VAL A 88 0.19 11.36 -7.04
C VAL A 88 -0.64 10.24 -7.66
N GLY A 89 -1.01 9.23 -6.87
CA GLY A 89 -1.90 8.14 -7.28
C GLY A 89 -3.24 8.63 -7.76
N ILE A 90 -3.90 9.53 -7.02
CA ILE A 90 -5.17 10.14 -7.40
C ILE A 90 -5.02 10.91 -8.72
N TYR A 91 -3.96 11.71 -8.87
CA TYR A 91 -3.71 12.44 -10.10
C TYR A 91 -3.58 11.50 -11.31
N TYR A 92 -2.72 10.48 -11.23
CA TYR A 92 -2.54 9.53 -12.33
C TYR A 92 -3.80 8.71 -12.60
N GLN A 93 -4.50 8.27 -11.55
CA GLN A 93 -5.71 7.47 -11.67
C GLN A 93 -6.88 8.23 -12.32
N LEU A 94 -6.96 9.55 -12.12
CA LEU A 94 -8.04 10.38 -12.66
C LEU A 94 -7.70 10.94 -14.04
N PHE A 95 -6.42 11.26 -14.30
CA PHE A 95 -6.04 12.03 -15.49
C PHE A 95 -5.17 11.27 -16.51
N LYS A 96 -4.58 10.12 -16.14
CA LYS A 96 -3.67 9.37 -17.01
C LYS A 96 -4.17 7.97 -17.37
N ILE A 97 -4.86 7.30 -16.45
CA ILE A 97 -5.46 5.98 -16.70
C ILE A 97 -6.82 6.13 -17.38
N LYS A 98 -7.03 5.44 -18.50
CA LYS A 98 -8.34 5.37 -19.17
C LYS A 98 -9.03 4.05 -18.85
N SER A 99 -10.32 4.08 -18.52
CA SER A 99 -11.07 2.88 -18.13
C SER A 99 -11.24 1.84 -19.24
N ASP A 100 -11.14 2.28 -20.50
CA ASP A 100 -11.38 1.51 -21.72
C ASP A 100 -10.07 1.09 -22.41
N GLU A 101 -8.92 1.19 -21.75
CA GLU A 101 -7.64 0.69 -22.29
C GLU A 101 -7.73 -0.77 -22.70
N ALA A 102 -7.05 -1.14 -23.79
CA ALA A 102 -7.05 -2.51 -24.29
C ALA A 102 -6.47 -3.47 -23.25
N ILE A 103 -6.88 -4.74 -23.27
CA ILE A 103 -6.43 -5.75 -22.31
C ILE A 103 -4.90 -5.89 -22.34
N LEU A 104 -4.30 -5.84 -23.53
CA LEU A 104 -2.84 -5.88 -23.69
C LEU A 104 -2.14 -4.75 -22.91
N ASP A 105 -2.64 -3.52 -23.04
CA ASP A 105 -2.08 -2.34 -22.36
C ASP A 105 -2.22 -2.40 -20.83
N ARG A 106 -3.26 -3.11 -20.35
CA ARG A 106 -3.44 -3.36 -18.91
C ARG A 106 -2.44 -4.36 -18.34
N ILE A 107 -2.01 -5.34 -19.14
CA ILE A 107 -1.09 -6.41 -18.73
C ILE A 107 0.36 -5.94 -18.86
N VAL A 108 0.73 -5.44 -20.05
CA VAL A 108 2.12 -5.19 -20.45
C VAL A 108 2.44 -3.70 -20.53
N GLY A 109 1.48 -2.87 -20.93
CA GLY A 109 1.69 -1.45 -21.18
C GLY A 109 1.94 -0.61 -19.93
N ASN A 110 1.83 0.71 -20.09
CA ASN A 110 1.96 1.68 -19.00
C ASN A 110 3.33 1.67 -18.28
N GLU A 111 4.43 1.50 -19.02
CA GLU A 111 5.81 1.43 -18.49
C GLU A 111 6.16 2.61 -17.56
N HIS A 112 5.76 3.82 -17.92
CA HIS A 112 5.96 5.03 -17.11
C HIS A 112 5.32 4.97 -15.72
N MET A 113 4.37 4.06 -15.48
CA MET A 113 3.76 3.82 -14.16
C MET A 113 4.62 2.91 -13.26
N MET A 114 5.77 2.43 -13.74
CA MET A 114 6.77 1.71 -12.94
C MET A 114 7.24 2.50 -11.72
N LEU A 115 7.24 3.84 -11.81
CA LEU A 115 7.47 4.77 -10.70
C LEU A 115 6.70 4.37 -9.43
N PHE A 116 5.44 3.98 -9.53
CA PHE A 116 4.63 3.62 -8.37
C PHE A 116 5.14 2.36 -7.67
N SER A 117 5.56 1.37 -8.46
CA SER A 117 6.15 0.14 -7.95
C SER A 117 7.52 0.39 -7.32
N ALA A 118 8.38 1.16 -8.00
CA ALA A 118 9.68 1.55 -7.47
C ALA A 118 9.53 2.36 -6.17
N GLY A 119 8.57 3.28 -6.13
CA GLY A 119 8.22 4.08 -4.96
C GLY A 119 7.74 3.23 -3.80
N GLN A 120 6.84 2.27 -4.03
CA GLN A 120 6.40 1.37 -2.97
C GLN A 120 7.50 0.46 -2.48
N VAL A 121 8.24 -0.23 -3.37
CA VAL A 121 9.34 -1.10 -2.95
C VAL A 121 10.39 -0.29 -2.17
N GLY A 122 10.79 0.88 -2.66
CA GLY A 122 11.72 1.76 -1.96
C GLY A 122 11.22 2.21 -0.58
N TYR A 123 9.94 2.58 -0.48
CA TYR A 123 9.31 2.88 0.82
C TYR A 123 9.32 1.68 1.75
N GLN A 124 9.00 0.47 1.28
CA GLN A 124 9.00 -0.73 2.11
C GLN A 124 10.40 -1.16 2.57
N LEU A 125 11.43 -0.94 1.74
CA LEU A 125 12.82 -1.20 2.11
C LEU A 125 13.30 -0.29 3.25
N TRP A 126 12.73 0.90 3.38
CA TRP A 126 12.95 1.75 4.57
C TRP A 126 12.01 1.35 5.73
N ALA A 127 10.71 1.17 5.45
CA ALA A 127 9.70 1.01 6.48
C ALA A 127 9.89 -0.28 7.29
N LEU A 128 10.26 -1.39 6.63
CA LEU A 128 10.40 -2.70 7.25
C LEU A 128 11.54 -2.78 8.29
N PRO A 129 12.80 -2.42 7.99
CA PRO A 129 13.87 -2.46 8.99
C PRO A 129 13.62 -1.47 10.14
N ILE A 130 13.14 -0.25 9.85
CA ILE A 130 12.85 0.72 10.92
C ILE A 130 11.68 0.25 11.80
N GLY A 131 10.64 -0.29 11.16
CA GLY A 131 9.47 -0.84 11.81
C GLY A 131 9.80 -2.01 12.76
N ILE A 132 10.67 -2.93 12.33
CA ILE A 132 11.07 -4.08 13.14
C ILE A 132 12.03 -3.68 14.26
N ILE A 133 13.10 -2.94 13.95
CA ILE A 133 14.21 -2.70 14.88
C ILE A 133 13.85 -1.63 15.91
N PHE A 134 13.24 -0.53 15.49
CA PHE A 134 13.07 0.65 16.34
C PHE A 134 11.64 0.88 16.82
N VAL A 135 10.63 0.42 16.07
CA VAL A 135 9.22 0.70 16.39
C VAL A 135 8.52 -0.50 17.03
N GLY A 136 8.88 -1.73 16.64
CA GLY A 136 8.21 -2.95 17.10
C GLY A 136 6.86 -3.16 16.42
N GLU A 137 6.84 -3.17 15.08
CA GLU A 137 5.62 -3.38 14.31
C GLU A 137 4.94 -4.73 14.56
N THR A 138 3.62 -4.75 14.35
CA THR A 138 2.83 -5.98 14.54
C THR A 138 3.11 -7.00 13.43
N LYS A 139 3.01 -8.29 13.75
CA LYS A 139 3.21 -9.38 12.77
C LYS A 139 2.36 -9.21 11.50
N SER A 140 1.11 -8.74 11.63
CA SER A 140 0.26 -8.48 10.47
C SER A 140 0.77 -7.36 9.57
N MET A 141 1.41 -6.33 10.12
CA MET A 141 2.04 -5.28 9.33
C MET A 141 3.31 -5.77 8.64
N ILE A 142 4.13 -6.59 9.32
CA ILE A 142 5.31 -7.20 8.70
C ILE A 142 4.90 -8.07 7.49
N ILE A 143 3.87 -8.91 7.64
CA ILE A 143 3.33 -9.70 6.53
C ILE A 143 2.84 -8.80 5.40
N HIS A 144 2.15 -7.70 5.74
CA HIS A 144 1.74 -6.70 4.76
C HIS A 144 2.93 -6.11 3.99
N HIS A 145 3.97 -5.64 4.69
CA HIS A 145 5.17 -5.07 4.07
C HIS A 145 5.85 -6.05 3.12
N VAL A 146 6.05 -7.30 3.55
CA VAL A 146 6.63 -8.36 2.71
C VAL A 146 5.78 -8.62 1.47
N ALA A 147 4.45 -8.73 1.65
CA ALA A 147 3.55 -8.94 0.52
C ALA A 147 3.56 -7.74 -0.46
N VAL A 148 3.63 -6.49 0.04
CA VAL A 148 3.79 -5.29 -0.80
C VAL A 148 5.11 -5.32 -1.58
N ILE A 149 6.22 -5.73 -0.95
CA ILE A 149 7.51 -5.90 -1.64
C ILE A 149 7.40 -6.94 -2.76
N CYS A 150 6.76 -8.08 -2.51
CA CYS A 150 6.56 -9.11 -3.53
C CYS A 150 5.75 -8.58 -4.73
N VAL A 151 4.58 -7.97 -4.49
CA VAL A 151 3.75 -7.45 -5.59
C VAL A 151 4.42 -6.28 -6.32
N GLY A 152 5.06 -5.38 -5.59
CA GLY A 152 5.77 -4.24 -6.16
C GLY A 152 6.97 -4.66 -7.00
N SER A 153 7.69 -5.71 -6.58
CA SER A 153 8.85 -6.22 -7.33
C SER A 153 8.42 -6.87 -8.65
N VAL A 154 7.35 -7.67 -8.65
CA VAL A 154 6.82 -8.24 -9.89
C VAL A 154 6.41 -7.12 -10.85
N THR A 155 5.67 -6.11 -10.37
CA THR A 155 5.29 -4.99 -11.24
C THR A 155 6.46 -4.09 -11.66
N ALA A 156 7.57 -4.08 -10.92
CA ALA A 156 8.76 -3.33 -11.29
C ALA A 156 9.58 -4.04 -12.38
N PHE A 157 9.77 -5.37 -12.28
CA PHE A 157 10.79 -6.08 -13.07
C PHE A 157 10.25 -6.99 -14.19
N ILE A 158 8.95 -7.28 -14.21
CA ILE A 158 8.33 -8.22 -15.15
C ILE A 158 7.61 -7.45 -16.25
N SER A 159 7.71 -7.90 -17.50
CA SER A 159 7.09 -7.20 -18.65
C SER A 159 5.58 -7.16 -18.49
N SER A 160 4.96 -8.31 -18.21
CA SER A 160 3.56 -8.43 -17.80
C SER A 160 3.38 -8.04 -16.33
N GLY A 161 3.80 -6.82 -15.98
CA GLY A 161 3.82 -6.30 -14.61
C GLY A 161 2.48 -5.77 -14.12
N PHE A 162 1.48 -5.63 -15.00
CA PHE A 162 0.15 -5.08 -14.68
C PHE A 162 0.22 -3.61 -14.20
N ARG A 163 1.08 -2.83 -14.84
CA ARG A 163 1.40 -1.43 -14.45
C ARG A 163 0.20 -0.48 -14.52
N TYR A 164 -0.80 -0.80 -15.33
CA TYR A 164 -2.08 -0.09 -15.37
C TYR A 164 -2.75 0.05 -13.99
N PHE A 165 -2.60 -0.95 -13.11
CA PHE A 165 -3.25 -0.96 -11.79
C PHE A 165 -2.44 -0.24 -10.70
N THR A 166 -1.17 0.10 -10.95
CA THR A 166 -0.27 0.61 -9.91
C THR A 166 -0.64 1.98 -9.37
N PRO A 167 -1.18 2.95 -10.14
CA PRO A 167 -1.61 4.22 -9.56
C PRO A 167 -2.68 4.01 -8.48
N TYR A 168 -3.56 3.02 -8.67
CA TYR A 168 -4.54 2.64 -7.67
C TYR A 168 -3.90 1.89 -6.50
N PHE A 169 -3.20 0.78 -6.80
CA PHE A 169 -2.68 -0.17 -5.81
C PHE A 169 -1.58 0.40 -4.92
N TYR A 170 -0.79 1.33 -5.42
CA TYR A 170 0.38 1.86 -4.71
C TYR A 170 0.25 3.35 -4.40
N GLY A 171 -0.75 4.01 -4.99
CA GLY A 171 -1.05 5.42 -4.78
C GLY A 171 -2.39 5.63 -4.10
N VAL A 172 -3.51 5.52 -4.83
CA VAL A 172 -4.84 5.90 -4.34
C VAL A 172 -5.19 5.25 -2.99
N ILE A 173 -4.88 3.97 -2.78
CA ILE A 173 -5.17 3.31 -1.51
C ILE A 173 -4.46 3.94 -0.31
N GLU A 174 -3.33 4.63 -0.52
CA GLU A 174 -2.57 5.28 0.55
C GLU A 174 -3.24 6.53 1.10
N ILE A 175 -4.24 7.09 0.41
CA ILE A 175 -4.98 8.24 0.93
C ILE A 175 -5.74 7.91 2.23
N SER A 176 -6.20 6.66 2.40
CA SER A 176 -6.85 6.25 3.66
C SER A 176 -5.86 6.08 4.81
N SER A 177 -4.55 5.99 4.52
CA SER A 177 -3.47 5.89 5.51
C SER A 177 -3.23 7.25 6.20
N VAL A 178 -3.60 8.36 5.56
CA VAL A 178 -3.48 9.72 6.12
C VAL A 178 -4.32 9.89 7.40
N PRO A 179 -5.67 9.71 7.38
CA PRO A 179 -6.46 9.81 8.60
C PRO A 179 -6.14 8.70 9.61
N LEU A 180 -5.65 7.54 9.17
CA LEU A 180 -5.15 6.48 10.05
C LEU A 180 -3.94 6.96 10.86
N SER A 181 -2.96 7.59 10.22
CA SER A 181 -1.78 8.13 10.90
C SER A 181 -2.16 9.18 11.93
N VAL A 182 -3.06 10.11 11.59
CA VAL A 182 -3.58 11.10 12.55
C VAL A 182 -4.30 10.41 13.72
N MET A 183 -5.15 9.41 13.45
CA MET A 183 -5.82 8.64 14.51
C MET A 183 -4.80 7.94 15.42
N ASN A 184 -3.72 7.40 14.86
CA ASN A 184 -2.67 6.74 15.63
C ASN A 184 -1.87 7.74 16.48
N SER A 185 -1.68 8.97 16.01
CA SER A 185 -1.08 10.05 16.81
C SER A 185 -1.93 10.36 18.04
N PHE A 186 -3.26 10.43 17.92
CA PHE A 186 -4.15 10.54 19.08
C PHE A 186 -4.02 9.35 20.03
N LYS A 187 -4.00 8.11 19.51
CA LYS A 187 -3.87 6.90 20.34
C LYS A 187 -2.56 6.81 21.10
N ASN A 188 -1.48 7.37 20.54
CA ASN A 188 -0.18 7.41 21.20
C ASN A 188 -0.07 8.54 22.23
N ASN A 189 -0.98 9.52 22.22
CA ASN A 189 -0.99 10.67 23.13
C ASN A 189 -2.38 10.77 23.81
N PRO A 190 -2.65 9.98 24.86
CA PRO A 190 -3.97 9.92 25.52
C PRO A 190 -4.52 11.28 25.94
N ASP A 191 -3.65 12.19 26.39
CA ASP A 191 -4.00 13.56 26.77
C ASP A 191 -4.67 14.34 25.62
N TRP A 192 -4.32 14.04 24.37
CA TRP A 192 -4.94 14.68 23.20
C TRP A 192 -6.37 14.18 22.99
N ILE A 193 -6.66 12.93 23.34
CA ILE A 193 -8.01 12.38 23.27
C ILE A 193 -8.89 13.02 24.34
N GLU A 194 -8.34 13.23 25.55
CA GLU A 194 -9.06 13.89 26.64
C GLU A 194 -9.30 15.37 26.35
N LYS A 195 -8.29 16.07 25.79
CA LYS A 195 -8.37 17.49 25.45
C LYS A 195 -9.21 17.77 24.21
N TYR A 196 -9.19 16.88 23.20
CA TYR A 196 -9.87 17.06 21.92
C TYR A 196 -10.72 15.84 21.51
N PRO A 197 -11.71 15.43 22.32
CA PRO A 197 -12.49 14.21 22.08
C PRO A 197 -13.31 14.27 20.80
N GLY A 198 -13.81 15.46 20.42
CA GLY A 198 -14.53 15.69 19.16
C GLY A 198 -13.64 15.50 17.94
N ALA A 199 -12.41 16.02 17.97
CA ALA A 199 -11.45 15.84 16.89
C ALA A 199 -11.08 14.37 16.72
N TYR A 200 -10.80 13.65 17.81
CA TYR A 200 -10.53 12.21 17.76
C TYR A 200 -11.69 11.41 17.18
N LYS A 201 -12.93 11.71 17.59
CA LYS A 201 -14.15 11.08 17.03
C LYS A 201 -14.25 11.32 15.52
N ASN A 202 -14.04 12.55 15.07
CA ASN A 202 -14.13 12.92 13.66
C ASN A 202 -13.04 12.24 12.82
N VAL A 203 -11.77 12.27 13.27
CA VAL A 203 -10.67 11.61 12.58
C VAL A 203 -10.91 10.10 12.46
N ARG A 204 -11.41 9.46 13.53
CA ARG A 204 -11.77 8.04 13.51
C ARG A 204 -12.88 7.74 12.50
N LEU A 205 -13.90 8.61 12.40
CA LEU A 205 -14.97 8.47 11.42
C LEU A 205 -14.45 8.65 9.98
N VAL A 206 -13.66 9.70 9.74
CA VAL A 206 -13.04 9.96 8.43
C VAL A 206 -12.15 8.80 8.00
N PHE A 207 -11.33 8.25 8.90
CA PHE A 207 -10.56 7.05 8.65
C PHE A 207 -11.46 5.88 8.24
N GLY A 208 -12.53 5.61 9.00
CA GLY A 208 -13.45 4.53 8.70
C GLY A 208 -14.10 4.65 7.31
N ILE A 209 -14.60 5.84 6.98
CA ILE A 209 -15.25 6.12 5.68
C ILE A 209 -14.24 5.99 4.54
N THR A 210 -13.09 6.66 4.64
CA THR A 210 -12.07 6.64 3.57
C THR A 210 -11.50 5.24 3.36
N PHE A 211 -11.26 4.47 4.43
CA PHE A 211 -10.81 3.08 4.32
C PHE A 211 -11.84 2.20 3.60
N LEU A 212 -13.11 2.25 4.00
CA LEU A 212 -14.15 1.42 3.38
C LEU A 212 -14.40 1.82 1.92
N LEU A 213 -14.42 3.11 1.61
CA LEU A 213 -14.61 3.58 0.25
C LEU A 213 -13.46 3.13 -0.67
N VAL A 214 -12.22 3.43 -0.30
CA VAL A 214 -11.06 3.24 -1.18
C VAL A 214 -10.57 1.80 -1.15
N ARG A 215 -10.42 1.19 0.03
CA ARG A 215 -9.82 -0.15 0.18
C ARG A 215 -10.84 -1.29 0.15
N VAL A 216 -12.14 -1.01 0.07
CA VAL A 216 -13.16 -2.06 -0.06
C VAL A 216 -14.02 -1.83 -1.30
N ILE A 217 -14.80 -0.74 -1.33
CA ILE A 217 -15.79 -0.52 -2.39
C ILE A 217 -15.12 -0.34 -3.75
N LEU A 218 -14.15 0.57 -3.85
CA LEU A 218 -13.44 0.85 -5.11
C LEU A 218 -12.36 -0.21 -5.41
N TRP A 219 -11.71 -0.76 -4.37
CA TRP A 219 -10.71 -1.82 -4.52
C TRP A 219 -11.28 -3.09 -5.17
N THR A 220 -12.43 -3.58 -4.68
CA THR A 220 -12.98 -4.89 -5.08
C THR A 220 -13.09 -5.07 -6.61
N PRO A 221 -13.77 -4.18 -7.38
CA PRO A 221 -13.89 -4.36 -8.83
C PRO A 221 -12.55 -4.21 -9.57
N ILE A 222 -11.66 -3.31 -9.10
CA ILE A 222 -10.34 -3.10 -9.71
C ILE A 222 -9.46 -4.34 -9.49
N TYR A 223 -9.45 -4.85 -8.26
CA TYR A 223 -8.74 -6.06 -7.88
C TYR A 223 -9.26 -7.29 -8.62
N TRP A 224 -10.58 -7.40 -8.78
CA TRP A 224 -11.18 -8.49 -9.56
C TRP A 224 -10.69 -8.50 -11.01
N ASN A 225 -10.63 -7.32 -11.64
CA ASN A 225 -10.10 -7.19 -13.00
C ASN A 225 -8.64 -7.64 -13.07
N PHE A 226 -7.81 -7.13 -12.15
CA PHE A 226 -6.41 -7.50 -12.04
C PHE A 226 -6.21 -9.01 -11.86
N VAL A 227 -6.86 -9.62 -10.86
CA VAL A 227 -6.65 -11.03 -10.54
C VAL A 227 -7.17 -11.93 -11.65
N SER A 228 -8.28 -11.57 -12.30
CA SER A 228 -8.80 -12.29 -13.46
C SER A 228 -7.78 -12.31 -14.60
N LEU A 229 -7.21 -11.16 -14.96
CA LEU A 229 -6.21 -11.08 -16.03
C LEU A 229 -4.92 -11.82 -15.66
N ALA A 230 -4.44 -11.66 -14.44
CA ALA A 230 -3.25 -12.36 -13.94
C ALA A 230 -3.45 -13.88 -13.91
N SER A 231 -4.62 -14.35 -13.49
CA SER A 231 -4.97 -15.78 -13.49
C SER A 231 -5.11 -16.33 -14.90
N MET A 232 -5.69 -15.59 -15.84
CA MET A 232 -5.75 -16.00 -17.25
C MET A 232 -4.36 -16.12 -17.88
N LEU A 233 -3.47 -15.15 -17.61
CA LEU A 233 -2.08 -15.18 -18.06
C LEU A 233 -1.31 -16.35 -17.45
N LEU A 234 -1.50 -16.60 -16.15
CA LEU A 234 -0.89 -17.74 -15.44
C LEU A 234 -1.37 -19.08 -16.03
N TYR A 235 -2.68 -19.23 -16.23
CA TYR A 235 -3.28 -20.48 -16.71
C TYR A 235 -2.86 -20.83 -18.15
N SER A 236 -2.71 -19.81 -19.00
CA SER A 236 -2.33 -19.98 -20.41
C SER A 236 -0.83 -20.14 -20.64
N SER A 237 0.01 -19.84 -19.63
CA SER A 237 1.46 -19.90 -19.76
C SER A 237 1.96 -21.35 -19.70
N ASP A 238 2.85 -21.72 -20.63
CA ASP A 238 3.65 -22.95 -20.61
C ASP A 238 5.05 -22.74 -20.01
N VAL A 239 5.51 -21.49 -19.95
CA VAL A 239 6.80 -21.10 -19.36
C VAL A 239 6.77 -21.18 -17.82
N VAL A 240 7.54 -22.12 -17.26
CA VAL A 240 7.61 -22.38 -15.80
C VAL A 240 7.99 -21.14 -14.98
N SER A 241 8.95 -20.34 -15.43
CA SER A 241 9.37 -19.12 -14.72
C SER A 241 8.23 -18.11 -14.61
N THR A 242 7.49 -17.89 -15.70
CA THR A 242 6.30 -17.04 -15.73
C THR A 242 5.23 -17.56 -14.77
N GLN A 243 4.98 -18.87 -14.76
CA GLN A 243 4.01 -19.48 -13.86
C GLN A 243 4.35 -19.27 -12.38
N ILE A 244 5.62 -19.47 -12.00
CA ILE A 244 6.08 -19.28 -10.62
C ILE A 244 5.91 -17.81 -10.20
N ILE A 245 6.37 -16.88 -11.03
CA ILE A 245 6.33 -15.45 -10.75
C ILE A 245 4.88 -14.97 -10.58
N LEU A 246 3.99 -15.33 -11.51
CA LEU A 246 2.57 -14.94 -11.45
C LEU A 246 1.86 -15.62 -10.27
N SER A 247 2.21 -16.86 -9.92
CA SER A 247 1.66 -17.54 -8.74
C SER A 247 2.01 -16.81 -7.45
N ILE A 248 3.28 -16.40 -7.29
CA ILE A 248 3.73 -15.59 -6.15
C ILE A 248 3.00 -14.24 -6.13
N PHE A 249 2.87 -13.61 -7.30
CA PHE A 249 2.23 -12.31 -7.43
C PHE A 249 0.77 -12.34 -6.97
N ILE A 250 0.00 -13.32 -7.48
CA ILE A 250 -1.42 -13.52 -7.12
C ILE A 250 -1.54 -13.91 -5.64
N LEU A 251 -0.68 -14.80 -5.13
CA LEU A 251 -0.72 -15.20 -3.73
C LEU A 251 -0.47 -14.01 -2.79
N ALA A 252 0.56 -13.21 -3.07
CA ALA A 252 0.88 -12.02 -2.29
C ALA A 252 -0.26 -10.98 -2.36
N SER A 253 -0.86 -10.77 -3.53
CA SER A 253 -1.99 -9.84 -3.68
C SER A 253 -3.25 -10.32 -2.97
N LEU A 254 -3.49 -11.64 -2.92
CA LEU A 254 -4.58 -12.25 -2.15
C LEU A 254 -4.37 -12.04 -0.66
N VAL A 255 -3.15 -12.25 -0.14
CA VAL A 255 -2.82 -11.98 1.26
C VAL A 255 -3.12 -10.52 1.62
N LEU A 256 -2.72 -9.57 0.77
CA LEU A 256 -3.01 -8.15 0.97
C LEU A 256 -4.52 -7.87 0.99
N THR A 257 -5.27 -8.46 0.07
CA THR A 257 -6.73 -8.29 -0.02
C THR A 257 -7.44 -8.85 1.21
N ILE A 258 -7.04 -10.04 1.68
CA ILE A 258 -7.60 -10.66 2.89
C ILE A 258 -7.32 -9.78 4.12
N LEU A 259 -6.10 -9.23 4.25
CA LEU A 259 -5.78 -8.31 5.35
C LEU A 259 -6.64 -7.04 5.30
N GLN A 260 -6.89 -6.49 4.12
CA GLN A 260 -7.78 -5.33 3.95
C GLN A 260 -9.20 -5.62 4.43
N TYR A 261 -9.78 -6.77 4.03
CA TYR A 261 -11.13 -7.16 4.48
C TYR A 261 -11.18 -7.51 5.97
N PHE A 262 -10.12 -8.13 6.50
CA PHE A 262 -9.99 -8.34 7.94
C PHE A 262 -10.02 -7.03 8.71
N TRP A 263 -9.27 -6.00 8.28
CA TRP A 263 -9.32 -4.68 8.90
C TRP A 263 -10.65 -3.95 8.68
N ALA A 264 -11.26 -4.09 7.50
CA ALA A 264 -12.60 -3.55 7.22
C ALA A 264 -13.63 -4.10 8.22
N SER A 265 -13.61 -5.41 8.49
CA SER A 265 -14.52 -6.03 9.47
C SER A 265 -14.36 -5.43 10.87
N LYS A 266 -13.12 -5.12 11.28
CA LYS A 266 -12.82 -4.47 12.56
C LYS A 266 -13.34 -3.03 12.59
N ILE A 267 -13.21 -2.29 11.49
CA ILE A 267 -13.69 -0.92 11.36
C ILE A 267 -15.22 -0.89 11.44
N VAL A 268 -15.91 -1.74 10.67
CA VAL A 268 -17.37 -1.85 10.72
C VAL A 268 -17.84 -2.23 12.12
N GLY A 269 -17.22 -3.23 12.75
CA GLY A 269 -17.51 -3.59 14.13
C GLY A 269 -17.32 -2.43 15.12
N ALA A 270 -16.27 -1.62 14.92
CA ALA A 270 -16.00 -0.43 15.72
C ALA A 270 -17.03 0.69 15.52
N LEU A 271 -17.57 0.86 14.31
CA LEU A 271 -18.58 1.86 13.98
C LEU A 271 -19.97 1.45 14.48
N VAL A 272 -20.36 0.18 14.29
CA VAL A 272 -21.67 -0.35 14.69
C VAL A 272 -21.79 -0.53 16.20
N LYS A 273 -20.76 -1.05 16.88
CA LYS A 273 -20.82 -1.37 18.32
C LYS A 273 -20.37 -0.23 19.25
N GLY A 274 -20.06 0.96 18.71
CA GLY A 274 -19.73 2.15 19.52
C GLY A 274 -18.32 2.20 20.10
N GLY A 275 -17.37 1.42 19.60
CA GLY A 275 -15.99 1.35 20.15
C GLY A 275 -15.88 0.63 21.50
N PRO A 276 -14.65 0.32 21.97
CA PRO A 276 -14.46 -0.41 23.21
C PRO A 276 -15.04 0.37 24.39
N LYS A 277 -16.02 -0.21 25.09
CA LYS A 277 -16.52 0.30 26.38
C LYS A 277 -15.34 0.48 27.33
N LYS A 278 -15.14 1.68 27.89
CA LYS A 278 -14.15 1.94 28.96
C LYS A 278 -14.32 0.85 30.02
N LYS A 279 -13.31 -0.02 30.21
CA LYS A 279 -13.22 -0.83 31.43
C LYS A 279 -13.19 0.17 32.58
N LYS A 280 -14.24 0.21 33.40
CA LYS A 280 -14.24 0.95 34.66
C LYS A 280 -12.99 0.50 35.43
N GLN A 281 -12.04 1.40 35.67
CA GLN A 281 -11.02 1.18 36.68
C GLN A 281 -11.77 0.95 37.99
N ALA A 282 -11.63 -0.25 38.56
CA ALA A 282 -12.13 -0.52 39.89
C ALA A 282 -11.44 0.46 40.84
N LYS A 283 -12.22 1.34 41.47
CA LYS A 283 -11.75 2.11 42.63
C LYS A 283 -11.20 1.09 43.62
N LYS A 284 -9.90 1.16 43.92
CA LYS A 284 -9.40 0.67 45.20
C LYS A 284 -10.12 1.51 46.24
N VAL A 285 -10.98 0.86 47.02
CA VAL A 285 -11.49 1.39 48.27
C VAL A 285 -10.42 1.03 49.29
N ASP A 286 -9.90 2.05 49.95
CA ASP A 286 -8.96 1.95 51.07
C ASP A 286 -9.58 1.19 52.25
#